data_AF-A0A2H0R766-F1
#
_entry.id   AF-A0A2H0R766-F1
#
_cell.length_a   1.000
_cell.length_b   1.000
_cell.length_c   1.000
_cell.angle_alpha   90.00
_cell.angle_beta   90.00
_cell.angle_gamma   90.00
#
_symmetry.space_group_name_H-M   'P 1'
#
loop_
_entity.id
_entity.type
_entity.pdbx_description
1 polymer ?
#
loop_
_entity_poly.entity_id
_entity_poly.type
_entity_poly.pdbx_seq_one_letter_code
_entity_poly.pdbx_strand_id
1 'polypeptide(L)'
;MNFEIPEKHKIQPEIKQGEEKEETILPHGPKLRYLDNVFSILRAPERTEFDEEESWRNLSENVRPYENGLEFTDNIRNVVVEFVTKKIPRLKDNASSLGELGEEELLNALTHNYFEEFGEEVRGSRKEILLATMAHVVKRIENRVTRQMLSKATEEDLKKLGLNFSTRDLLNEVLEVSIKADLIYIRFMAYSQLSGKPPKEVGPVAFHLPGDDKLHTVPELFPHESQFLSKHFSKLSERGGEWVKFPGGETFQKYLEVLGNFYTEKNPERAMESQKEIERLYSELLDSDFPIIITPATEGYYKEPYYDPELKISLRTPDAKKEESNWRNMRDKLAESLDVLDARQFEDSVKEKDPKSVIVLGGFGVNITFNAVAQEKPNILIFLNEQIRAYDKKFPEVAKKWVANTTEIFGEELTDDKRNFLESISRDDTVLHELTHSVFPDDSSEAKRLGGRPYTIIDEVKAEICHRPLVPEVIKRGGLRGTKEEWAVGMLTASLQMALDQPPGDPYYYATVYTMNNLFQSGAVIIEGEKTRILAFEKYYEVQKKAAEELLNLYRNPEMTERKAAKWIKTHCVPNKEVQEVLKIVVKKD
;
A
#
# COMPACT_ATOMS: atom_id res chain seq x y z
N MET A 1 52.44 64.10 -8.54
CA MET A 1 51.01 64.41 -8.72
C MET A 1 50.57 63.80 -10.04
N ASN A 2 49.48 63.02 -10.03
CA ASN A 2 48.48 63.01 -11.10
C ASN A 2 47.26 62.18 -10.66
N PHE A 3 46.21 62.94 -10.32
CA PHE A 3 44.77 62.64 -10.36
C PHE A 3 44.32 62.54 -11.85
N GLU A 4 43.17 62.04 -12.30
CA GLU A 4 41.92 61.48 -11.77
C GLU A 4 41.19 60.86 -13.00
N ILE A 5 40.20 59.98 -12.78
CA ILE A 5 39.23 59.52 -13.79
C ILE A 5 37.82 59.80 -13.24
N PRO A 6 36.87 60.31 -14.06
CA PRO A 6 35.58 59.62 -14.19
C PRO A 6 34.92 59.66 -15.59
N GLU A 7 34.49 58.47 -16.03
CA GLU A 7 33.14 58.05 -16.47
C GLU A 7 32.22 58.97 -17.33
N LYS A 8 31.71 58.48 -18.49
CA LYS A 8 30.38 57.84 -18.62
C LYS A 8 29.92 57.51 -20.07
N HIS A 9 29.18 56.39 -20.12
CA HIS A 9 28.13 55.95 -21.06
C HIS A 9 28.47 55.52 -22.49
N LYS A 10 28.33 54.21 -22.74
CA LYS A 10 27.93 53.65 -24.04
C LYS A 10 26.78 52.64 -23.89
N ILE A 11 25.85 52.82 -24.80
CA ILE A 11 24.58 52.16 -25.08
C ILE A 11 24.79 50.67 -25.42
N GLN A 12 23.94 49.78 -24.90
CA GLN A 12 23.75 48.42 -25.43
C GLN A 12 22.50 48.38 -26.32
N PRO A 13 22.51 47.59 -27.41
CA PRO A 13 21.41 47.52 -28.35
C PRO A 13 20.30 46.56 -27.88
N GLU A 14 19.05 46.97 -28.11
CA GLU A 14 17.85 46.14 -27.92
C GLU A 14 17.85 44.94 -28.87
N ILE A 15 17.80 43.73 -28.31
CA ILE A 15 17.35 42.53 -29.00
C ILE A 15 15.95 42.24 -28.47
N LYS A 16 14.94 42.43 -29.33
CA LYS A 16 13.58 41.94 -29.09
C LYS A 16 13.58 40.42 -29.19
N GLN A 17 13.63 39.72 -28.06
CA GLN A 17 13.12 38.36 -27.94
C GLN A 17 11.65 38.46 -27.54
N GLY A 18 10.77 37.97 -28.42
CA GLY A 18 9.37 37.73 -28.06
C GLY A 18 9.33 36.58 -27.07
N GLU A 19 9.20 36.89 -25.78
CA GLU A 19 8.75 35.94 -24.78
C GLU A 19 7.26 35.72 -25.01
N GLU A 20 6.91 34.58 -25.64
CA GLU A 20 5.62 33.97 -25.35
C GLU A 20 5.61 33.66 -23.85
N LYS A 21 4.90 34.48 -23.08
CA LYS A 21 4.61 34.18 -21.68
C LYS A 21 3.77 32.90 -21.67
N GLU A 22 4.39 31.76 -21.33
CA GLU A 22 3.64 30.61 -20.81
C GLU A 22 2.87 31.12 -19.59
N GLU A 23 1.57 31.34 -19.75
CA GLU A 23 0.66 31.69 -18.65
C GLU A 23 0.71 30.54 -17.64
N THR A 24 1.30 30.81 -16.48
CA THR A 24 1.33 29.88 -15.36
C THR A 24 -0.11 29.66 -14.89
N ILE A 25 -0.64 28.47 -15.15
CA ILE A 25 -2.06 28.12 -14.99
C ILE A 25 -2.49 28.10 -13.51
N LEU A 26 -1.54 27.97 -12.57
CA LEU A 26 -1.84 27.96 -11.14
C LEU A 26 -1.34 29.26 -10.46
N PRO A 27 -2.22 30.04 -9.80
CA PRO A 27 -1.78 31.15 -8.96
C PRO A 27 -0.86 30.63 -7.86
N HIS A 28 0.17 31.40 -7.49
CA HIS A 28 1.14 31.05 -6.44
C HIS A 28 0.46 30.33 -5.28
N GLY A 29 0.77 29.03 -5.13
CA GLY A 29 0.09 28.12 -4.21
C GLY A 29 0.12 28.60 -2.75
N PRO A 30 -0.74 28.02 -1.89
CA PRO A 30 -0.86 28.43 -0.50
C PRO A 30 0.50 28.39 0.21
N LYS A 31 0.91 29.52 0.81
CA LYS A 31 2.11 29.59 1.63
C LYS A 31 1.86 28.85 2.95
N LEU A 32 2.39 27.64 3.08
CA LEU A 32 2.26 26.80 4.28
C LEU A 32 3.23 27.28 5.37
N ARG A 33 2.85 28.37 6.07
CA ARG A 33 3.66 29.08 7.09
C ARG A 33 4.28 28.22 8.21
N TYR A 34 3.75 27.03 8.46
CA TYR A 34 4.20 26.15 9.54
C TYR A 34 5.24 25.10 9.10
N LEU A 35 5.41 24.89 7.78
CA LEU A 35 6.31 23.85 7.27
C LEU A 35 7.77 24.10 7.64
N ASP A 36 8.25 25.34 7.53
CA ASP A 36 9.66 25.65 7.79
C ASP A 36 10.06 25.38 9.24
N ASN A 37 9.19 25.72 10.21
CA ASN A 37 9.42 25.43 11.62
C ASN A 37 9.39 23.92 11.91
N VAL A 38 8.40 23.23 11.36
CA VAL A 38 8.23 21.78 11.51
C VAL A 38 9.41 21.02 10.89
N PHE A 39 9.89 21.46 9.73
CA PHE A 39 11.08 20.91 9.08
C PHE A 39 12.34 21.17 9.89
N SER A 40 12.47 22.35 10.49
CA SER A 40 13.59 22.67 11.38
C SER A 40 13.60 21.74 12.59
N ILE A 41 12.44 21.45 13.18
CA ILE A 41 12.34 20.55 14.34
C ILE A 41 12.70 19.12 13.97
N LEU A 42 12.11 18.58 12.90
CA LEU A 42 12.35 17.21 12.43
C LEU A 42 13.81 16.96 12.02
N ARG A 43 14.51 17.98 11.53
CA ARG A 43 15.92 17.88 11.10
C ARG A 43 16.94 18.36 12.14
N ALA A 44 16.49 18.93 13.26
CA ALA A 44 17.40 19.36 14.31
C ALA A 44 18.13 18.14 14.90
N PRO A 45 19.36 18.29 15.39
CA PRO A 45 20.00 17.24 16.19
C PRO A 45 19.24 16.96 17.49
N GLU A 46 19.42 15.76 18.03
CA GLU A 46 18.92 15.34 19.35
C GLU A 46 20.07 15.15 20.32
N ARG A 47 19.80 15.25 21.63
CA ARG A 47 20.77 14.88 22.66
C ARG A 47 20.50 13.45 23.13
N THR A 48 21.54 12.63 23.21
CA THR A 48 21.46 11.29 23.79
C THR A 48 21.40 11.34 25.32
N GLU A 49 21.17 10.20 25.96
CA GLU A 49 21.23 10.05 27.42
C GLU A 49 22.62 10.37 28.01
N PHE A 50 23.66 10.42 27.16
CA PHE A 50 25.04 10.77 27.50
C PHE A 50 25.43 12.20 27.11
N ASP A 51 24.46 13.07 26.78
CA ASP A 51 24.64 14.46 26.32
C ASP A 51 25.41 14.60 24.98
N GLU A 52 25.45 13.53 24.18
CA GLU A 52 26.03 13.56 22.83
C GLU A 52 25.02 14.01 21.78
N GLU A 53 25.49 14.67 20.72
CA GLU A 53 24.64 15.16 19.65
C GLU A 53 24.36 14.07 18.59
N GLU A 54 23.15 13.54 18.60
CA GLU A 54 22.63 12.61 17.59
C GLU A 54 22.04 13.39 16.40
N SER A 55 22.75 13.37 15.27
CA SER A 55 22.26 13.97 14.03
C SER A 55 21.55 12.93 13.17
N TRP A 56 20.43 13.32 12.55
CA TRP A 56 19.77 12.53 11.51
C TRP A 56 20.72 12.13 10.35
N ARG A 57 21.85 12.82 10.20
CA ARG A 57 22.89 12.51 9.21
C ARG A 57 23.73 11.29 9.54
N ASN A 58 23.77 10.86 10.80
CA ASN A 58 24.63 9.78 11.30
C ASN A 58 23.84 8.57 11.80
N LEU A 59 22.50 8.60 11.76
CA LEU A 59 21.63 7.50 12.24
C LEU A 59 21.99 6.12 11.69
N SER A 60 22.59 6.03 10.49
CA SER A 60 23.09 4.77 9.94
C SER A 60 24.09 4.03 10.85
N GLU A 61 24.76 4.72 11.77
CA GLU A 61 25.72 4.12 12.70
C GLU A 61 25.04 3.31 13.81
N ASN A 62 23.75 3.58 14.06
CA ASN A 62 22.94 2.91 15.09
C ASN A 62 22.13 1.73 14.51
N VAL A 63 22.16 1.53 13.19
CA VAL A 63 21.41 0.44 12.55
C VAL A 63 22.10 -0.89 12.83
N ARG A 64 21.34 -1.82 13.42
CA ARG A 64 21.83 -3.15 13.77
C ARG A 64 22.10 -4.01 12.52
N PRO A 65 22.98 -5.03 12.62
CA PRO A 65 23.12 -6.04 11.58
C PRO A 65 21.78 -6.73 11.25
N TYR A 66 21.68 -7.26 10.04
CA TYR A 66 20.46 -7.88 9.51
C TYR A 66 20.79 -9.16 8.73
N GLU A 67 19.84 -10.09 8.68
CA GLU A 67 19.97 -11.36 7.96
C GLU A 67 19.14 -11.42 6.67
N ASN A 68 18.14 -10.55 6.51
CA ASN A 68 17.21 -10.55 5.37
C ASN A 68 16.69 -9.14 5.04
N GLY A 69 15.87 -9.02 3.99
CA GLY A 69 15.30 -7.76 3.54
C GLY A 69 14.35 -7.11 4.56
N LEU A 70 13.51 -7.92 5.22
CA LEU A 70 12.59 -7.43 6.24
C LEU A 70 13.35 -6.80 7.42
N GLU A 71 14.30 -7.53 8.02
CA GLU A 71 15.15 -7.05 9.11
C GLU A 71 15.94 -5.80 8.73
N PHE A 72 16.46 -5.73 7.49
CA PHE A 72 17.15 -4.54 7.00
C PHE A 72 16.26 -3.29 7.10
N THR A 73 15.03 -3.38 6.60
CA THR A 73 14.10 -2.25 6.62
C THR A 73 13.56 -1.95 8.01
N ASP A 74 13.29 -2.96 8.83
CA ASP A 74 12.82 -2.77 10.21
C ASP A 74 13.89 -2.14 11.11
N ASN A 75 15.15 -2.58 11.00
CA ASN A 75 16.25 -2.02 11.76
C ASN A 75 16.49 -0.54 11.42
N ILE A 76 16.41 -0.17 10.13
CA ILE A 76 16.49 1.23 9.70
C ILE A 76 15.33 2.03 10.30
N ARG A 77 14.10 1.52 10.17
CA ARG A 77 12.91 2.22 10.62
C ARG A 77 12.90 2.42 12.13
N ASN A 78 13.29 1.43 12.92
CA ASN A 78 13.37 1.51 14.38
C ASN A 78 14.25 2.69 14.83
N VAL A 79 15.43 2.85 14.22
CA VAL A 79 16.32 3.98 14.51
C VAL A 79 15.67 5.32 14.14
N VAL A 80 14.96 5.39 13.02
CA VAL A 80 14.24 6.61 12.60
C VAL A 80 13.07 6.91 13.53
N VAL A 81 12.30 5.90 13.95
CA VAL A 81 11.19 6.03 14.91
C VAL A 81 11.71 6.56 16.23
N GLU A 82 12.76 5.95 16.80
CA GLU A 82 13.39 6.41 18.05
C GLU A 82 13.84 7.88 17.95
N PHE A 83 14.39 8.28 16.80
CA PHE A 83 14.76 9.67 16.56
C PHE A 83 13.55 10.62 16.47
N VAL A 84 12.47 10.21 15.79
CA VAL A 84 11.25 11.03 15.60
C VAL A 84 10.42 11.12 16.88
N THR A 85 10.35 10.07 17.70
CA THR A 85 9.64 10.07 18.99
C THR A 85 10.11 11.20 19.89
N LYS A 86 11.44 11.45 19.94
CA LYS A 86 12.03 12.57 20.70
C LYS A 86 11.56 13.96 20.24
N LYS A 87 11.00 14.07 19.02
CA LYS A 87 10.52 15.31 18.41
C LYS A 87 9.05 15.59 18.66
N ILE A 88 8.24 14.56 18.94
CA ILE A 88 6.78 14.66 19.03
C ILE A 88 6.32 15.77 19.99
N PRO A 89 6.83 15.88 21.24
CA PRO A 89 6.41 16.95 22.15
C PRO A 89 6.66 18.36 21.58
N ARG A 90 7.86 18.59 21.03
CA ARG A 90 8.22 19.87 20.40
C ARG A 90 7.39 20.19 19.17
N LEU A 91 7.00 19.19 18.38
CA LEU A 91 6.12 19.37 17.23
C LEU A 91 4.73 19.85 17.66
N LYS A 92 4.16 19.26 18.71
CA LYS A 92 2.86 19.67 19.27
C LYS A 92 2.91 21.09 19.84
N ASP A 93 3.97 21.44 20.57
CA ASP A 93 4.15 22.79 21.14
C ASP A 93 4.23 23.89 20.08
N ASN A 94 4.82 23.59 18.92
CA ASN A 94 5.12 24.59 17.88
C ASN A 94 4.08 24.63 16.75
N ALA A 95 3.20 23.64 16.65
CA ALA A 95 2.11 23.59 15.70
C ALA A 95 0.78 23.38 16.42
N SER A 96 0.11 24.50 16.78
CA SER A 96 -1.17 24.49 17.51
C SER A 96 -2.23 23.54 16.95
N SER A 97 -2.28 23.33 15.63
CA SER A 97 -3.18 22.37 15.00
C SER A 97 -2.92 20.91 15.44
N LEU A 98 -1.70 20.55 15.85
CA LEU A 98 -1.32 19.22 16.30
C LEU A 98 -1.53 18.98 17.80
N GLY A 99 -1.76 20.03 18.60
CA GLY A 99 -1.81 19.93 20.06
C GLY A 99 -2.89 18.97 20.58
N GLU A 100 -4.00 18.85 19.86
CA GLU A 100 -5.15 18.00 20.18
C GLU A 100 -4.96 16.52 19.78
N LEU A 101 -3.93 16.20 18.99
CA LEU A 101 -3.64 14.82 18.58
C LEU A 101 -2.89 14.07 19.69
N GLY A 102 -3.22 12.80 19.94
CA GLY A 102 -2.42 11.98 20.83
C GLY A 102 -1.00 11.74 20.27
N GLU A 103 -0.04 11.53 21.17
CA GLU A 103 1.38 11.42 20.79
C GLU A 103 1.67 10.13 20.03
N GLU A 104 1.02 9.03 20.42
CA GLU A 104 1.16 7.72 19.77
C GLU A 104 0.57 7.75 18.36
N GLU A 105 -0.64 8.29 18.21
CA GLU A 105 -1.29 8.45 16.91
C GLU A 105 -0.42 9.33 16.00
N LEU A 106 0.07 10.47 16.52
CA LEU A 106 0.95 11.35 15.74
C LEU A 106 2.25 10.66 15.34
N LEU A 107 2.86 9.87 16.22
CA LEU A 107 4.05 9.09 15.87
C LEU A 107 3.72 8.05 14.78
N ASN A 108 2.61 7.33 14.90
CA ASN A 108 2.15 6.36 13.91
C ASN A 108 1.84 7.02 12.57
N ALA A 109 1.23 8.20 12.55
CA ALA A 109 1.04 9.00 11.33
C ALA A 109 2.36 9.28 10.62
N LEU A 110 3.35 9.76 11.37
CA LEU A 110 4.57 10.30 10.80
C LEU A 110 5.57 9.22 10.39
N THR A 111 5.59 8.11 11.12
CA THR A 111 6.57 7.04 10.92
C THR A 111 5.97 5.82 10.24
N HIS A 112 4.68 5.58 10.44
CA HIS A 112 3.93 4.47 9.86
C HIS A 112 2.98 4.84 8.73
N ASN A 113 2.75 6.14 8.50
CA ASN A 113 1.76 6.63 7.57
C ASN A 113 0.33 6.15 7.92
N TYR A 114 0.06 5.77 9.17
CA TYR A 114 -1.28 5.35 9.59
C TYR A 114 -2.12 6.58 9.95
N PHE A 115 -2.69 7.20 8.93
CA PHE A 115 -3.55 8.38 9.09
C PHE A 115 -5.01 8.04 9.42
N GLU A 116 -5.39 6.76 9.31
CA GLU A 116 -6.75 6.28 9.57
C GLU A 116 -7.17 6.48 11.04
N GLU A 117 -6.20 6.51 11.97
CA GLU A 117 -6.43 6.72 13.41
C GLU A 117 -6.98 8.13 13.73
N PHE A 118 -6.85 9.12 12.81
CA PHE A 118 -7.23 10.51 13.07
C PHE A 118 -8.69 10.88 12.77
N GLY A 119 -9.48 9.97 12.19
CA GLY A 119 -10.91 10.18 11.89
C GLY A 119 -11.20 11.25 10.82
N GLU A 120 -12.50 11.55 10.61
CA GLU A 120 -12.98 12.49 9.58
C GLU A 120 -12.52 13.95 9.78
N GLU A 121 -12.13 14.33 11.00
CA GLU A 121 -11.72 15.71 11.31
C GLU A 121 -10.41 16.12 10.63
N VAL A 122 -9.58 15.15 10.26
CA VAL A 122 -8.30 15.38 9.58
C VAL A 122 -8.43 15.17 8.08
N ARG A 123 -9.20 14.17 7.63
CA ARG A 123 -9.36 13.80 6.22
C ARG A 123 -9.88 14.97 5.37
N GLY A 124 -9.21 15.25 4.24
CA GLY A 124 -9.58 16.33 3.34
C GLY A 124 -9.36 17.76 3.88
N SER A 125 -8.71 17.90 5.03
CA SER A 125 -8.43 19.20 5.65
C SER A 125 -6.99 19.67 5.36
N ARG A 126 -6.70 20.95 5.62
CA ARG A 126 -5.31 21.46 5.58
C ARG A 126 -4.37 20.76 6.56
N LYS A 127 -4.92 20.13 7.61
CA LYS A 127 -4.16 19.37 8.61
C LYS A 127 -3.58 18.10 7.99
N GLU A 128 -4.31 17.45 7.08
CA GLU A 128 -3.83 16.29 6.31
C GLU A 128 -2.62 16.64 5.44
N ILE A 129 -2.64 17.78 4.73
CA ILE A 129 -1.47 18.24 3.95
C ILE A 129 -0.25 18.45 4.86
N LEU A 130 -0.44 19.08 6.02
CA LEU A 130 0.64 19.31 6.99
C LEU A 130 1.24 17.98 7.46
N LEU A 131 0.38 17.05 7.88
CA LEU A 131 0.77 15.74 8.37
C LEU A 131 1.47 14.89 7.29
N ALA A 132 0.93 14.85 6.07
CA ALA A 132 1.57 14.20 4.93
C ALA A 132 2.96 14.80 4.69
N THR A 133 3.05 16.14 4.64
CA THR A 133 4.33 16.83 4.44
C THR A 133 5.36 16.52 5.54
N MET A 134 4.91 16.33 6.79
CA MET A 134 5.77 15.90 7.90
C MET A 134 6.26 14.47 7.74
N ALA A 135 5.36 13.55 7.41
CA ALA A 135 5.69 12.15 7.14
C ALA A 135 6.71 12.04 5.99
N HIS A 136 6.62 12.89 4.96
CA HIS A 136 7.65 12.93 3.91
C HIS A 136 9.03 13.31 4.42
N VAL A 137 9.14 14.22 5.39
CA VAL A 137 10.46 14.52 5.97
C VAL A 137 11.02 13.34 6.73
N VAL A 138 10.18 12.60 7.45
CA VAL A 138 10.58 11.34 8.09
C VAL A 138 11.06 10.33 7.04
N LYS A 139 10.32 10.15 5.94
CA LYS A 139 10.72 9.28 4.83
C LYS A 139 12.02 9.71 4.15
N ARG A 140 12.32 11.00 4.07
CA ARG A 140 13.62 11.50 3.58
C ARG A 140 14.78 11.12 4.51
N ILE A 141 14.55 11.14 5.83
CA ILE A 141 15.53 10.68 6.82
C ILE A 141 15.75 9.16 6.63
N GLU A 142 14.67 8.39 6.57
CA GLU A 142 14.71 6.93 6.37
C GLU A 142 15.45 6.53 5.08
N ASN A 143 15.14 7.18 3.96
CA ASN A 143 15.83 6.92 2.68
C ASN A 143 17.32 7.31 2.76
N ARG A 144 17.67 8.42 3.43
CA ARG A 144 19.09 8.75 3.65
C ARG A 144 19.81 7.64 4.43
N VAL A 145 19.23 7.16 5.52
CA VAL A 145 19.80 6.07 6.32
C VAL A 145 19.95 4.82 5.47
N THR A 146 18.92 4.47 4.69
CA THR A 146 18.93 3.35 3.73
C THR A 146 20.09 3.45 2.75
N ARG A 147 20.26 4.60 2.08
CA ARG A 147 21.37 4.82 1.13
C ARG A 147 22.74 4.74 1.79
N GLN A 148 22.88 5.24 3.03
CA GLN A 148 24.13 5.14 3.79
C GLN A 148 24.46 3.69 4.13
N MET A 149 23.46 2.90 4.54
CA MET A 149 23.62 1.47 4.80
C MET A 149 24.00 0.72 3.51
N LEU A 150 23.30 0.95 2.41
CA LEU A 150 23.61 0.34 1.11
C LEU A 150 25.03 0.68 0.63
N SER A 151 25.47 1.93 0.84
CA SER A 151 26.80 2.39 0.44
C SER A 151 27.93 1.72 1.24
N LYS A 152 27.65 1.28 2.47
CA LYS A 152 28.59 0.56 3.36
C LYS A 152 28.45 -0.97 3.27
N ALA A 153 27.42 -1.47 2.60
CA ALA A 153 27.11 -2.90 2.52
C ALA A 153 28.24 -3.69 1.84
N THR A 154 28.65 -4.78 2.48
CA THR A 154 29.60 -5.75 1.94
C THR A 154 28.94 -6.63 0.87
N GLU A 155 29.72 -7.45 0.16
CA GLU A 155 29.15 -8.40 -0.81
C GLU A 155 28.18 -9.40 -0.14
N GLU A 156 28.47 -9.81 1.10
CA GLU A 156 27.60 -10.69 1.87
C GLU A 156 26.27 -10.00 2.23
N ASP A 157 26.34 -8.74 2.68
CA ASP A 157 25.16 -7.93 2.96
C ASP A 157 24.29 -7.72 1.72
N LEU A 158 24.91 -7.50 0.56
CA LEU A 158 24.19 -7.35 -0.71
C LEU A 158 23.51 -8.64 -1.14
N LYS A 159 24.13 -9.81 -0.91
CA LYS A 159 23.50 -11.11 -1.17
C LYS A 159 22.25 -11.33 -0.34
N LYS A 160 22.24 -10.91 0.93
CA LYS A 160 21.04 -10.95 1.81
C LYS A 160 19.88 -10.13 1.23
N LEU A 161 20.17 -9.08 0.45
CA LEU A 161 19.19 -8.23 -0.22
C LEU A 161 18.89 -8.65 -1.68
N GLY A 162 19.55 -9.70 -2.20
CA GLY A 162 19.41 -10.11 -3.60
C GLY A 162 20.08 -9.15 -4.59
N LEU A 163 21.08 -8.40 -4.14
CA LEU A 163 21.80 -7.38 -4.91
C LEU A 163 23.26 -7.79 -5.17
N ASN A 164 23.86 -7.12 -6.16
CA ASN A 164 25.30 -7.05 -6.34
C ASN A 164 25.72 -5.57 -6.33
N PHE A 165 27.02 -5.28 -6.48
CA PHE A 165 27.50 -3.90 -6.48
C PHE A 165 26.85 -3.03 -7.58
N SER A 166 26.62 -3.58 -8.78
CA SER A 166 26.01 -2.83 -9.88
C SER A 166 24.54 -2.51 -9.63
N THR A 167 23.76 -3.44 -9.08
CA THR A 167 22.34 -3.20 -8.76
C THR A 167 22.19 -2.35 -7.50
N ARG A 168 23.11 -2.45 -6.52
CA ARG A 168 23.20 -1.50 -5.40
C ARG A 168 23.39 -0.06 -5.88
N ASP A 169 24.30 0.16 -6.83
CA ASP A 169 24.58 1.51 -7.34
C ASP A 169 23.36 2.07 -8.07
N LEU A 170 22.71 1.26 -8.91
CA LEU A 170 21.44 1.60 -9.52
C LEU A 170 20.37 1.95 -8.47
N LEU A 171 20.19 1.10 -7.45
CA LEU A 171 19.22 1.32 -6.39
C LEU A 171 19.47 2.64 -5.64
N ASN A 172 20.73 2.94 -5.30
CA ASN A 172 21.10 4.20 -4.66
C ASN A 172 20.74 5.43 -5.51
N GLU A 173 20.86 5.33 -6.82
CA GLU A 173 20.49 6.41 -7.74
C GLU A 173 18.96 6.53 -7.88
N VAL A 174 18.25 5.41 -8.02
CA VAL A 174 16.77 5.40 -8.06
C VAL A 174 16.17 5.95 -6.76
N LEU A 175 16.73 5.59 -5.60
CA LEU A 175 16.33 6.14 -4.30
C LEU A 175 16.60 7.64 -4.21
N GLU A 176 17.65 8.16 -4.85
CA GLU A 176 17.89 9.62 -4.91
C GLU A 176 16.87 10.34 -5.78
N VAL A 177 16.50 9.75 -6.92
CA VAL A 177 15.50 10.31 -7.84
C VAL A 177 14.14 10.39 -7.15
N SER A 178 13.73 9.31 -6.47
CA SER A 178 12.43 9.25 -5.78
C SER A 178 12.27 10.33 -4.70
N ILE A 179 13.28 10.61 -3.87
CA ILE A 179 13.23 11.71 -2.88
C ILE A 179 12.93 13.06 -3.51
N LYS A 180 13.41 13.29 -4.73
CA LYS A 180 13.25 14.57 -5.43
C LYS A 180 11.91 14.65 -6.19
N ALA A 181 11.23 13.52 -6.38
CA ALA A 181 9.85 13.45 -6.88
C ALA A 181 8.81 14.02 -5.90
N ASP A 182 9.16 14.05 -4.61
CA ASP A 182 8.30 14.41 -3.48
C ASP A 182 7.58 15.77 -3.59
N LEU A 183 8.16 16.74 -4.31
CA LEU A 183 7.49 18.02 -4.54
C LEU A 183 6.27 17.90 -5.46
N ILE A 184 6.28 16.97 -6.41
CA ILE A 184 5.11 16.68 -7.26
C ILE A 184 3.96 16.23 -6.38
N TYR A 185 4.25 15.28 -5.50
CA TYR A 185 3.27 14.69 -4.60
C TYR A 185 2.58 15.73 -3.71
N ILE A 186 3.35 16.52 -2.96
CA ILE A 186 2.79 17.52 -2.03
C ILE A 186 1.95 18.55 -2.79
N ARG A 187 2.40 18.95 -3.99
CA ARG A 187 1.65 19.88 -4.84
C ARG A 187 0.41 19.26 -5.43
N PHE A 188 0.47 17.98 -5.81
CA PHE A 188 -0.68 17.21 -6.29
C PHE A 188 -1.74 17.08 -5.21
N MET A 189 -1.38 16.70 -3.97
CA MET A 189 -2.30 16.70 -2.82
C MET A 189 -2.95 18.06 -2.56
N ALA A 190 -2.15 19.13 -2.57
CA ALA A 190 -2.67 20.47 -2.35
C ALA A 190 -3.63 20.90 -3.47
N TYR A 191 -3.29 20.54 -4.71
CA TYR A 191 -4.12 20.79 -5.89
C TYR A 191 -5.42 19.97 -5.85
N SER A 192 -5.34 18.70 -5.50
CA SER A 192 -6.47 17.80 -5.44
C SER A 192 -7.45 18.28 -4.36
N GLN A 193 -7.00 18.66 -3.16
CA GLN A 193 -7.91 19.25 -2.15
C GLN A 193 -8.68 20.49 -2.62
N LEU A 194 -8.10 21.30 -3.51
CA LEU A 194 -8.70 22.55 -3.98
C LEU A 194 -9.57 22.41 -5.23
N SER A 195 -9.52 21.26 -5.90
CA SER A 195 -10.29 21.02 -7.13
C SER A 195 -11.68 20.42 -6.85
N GLY A 196 -12.61 20.53 -7.81
CA GLY A 196 -13.91 19.86 -7.75
C GLY A 196 -13.82 18.35 -7.95
N LYS A 197 -14.98 17.66 -7.98
CA LYS A 197 -15.02 16.24 -8.39
C LYS A 197 -14.63 16.14 -9.87
N PRO A 198 -13.74 15.20 -10.22
CA PRO A 198 -13.33 15.02 -11.60
C PRO A 198 -14.49 14.48 -12.46
N PRO A 199 -14.55 14.82 -13.77
CA PRO A 199 -15.55 14.24 -14.67
C PRO A 199 -15.29 12.74 -14.87
N LYS A 200 -16.35 11.94 -14.97
CA LYS A 200 -16.27 10.47 -15.09
C LYS A 200 -15.60 9.98 -16.37
N GLU A 201 -15.54 10.82 -17.40
CA GLU A 201 -15.09 10.47 -18.75
C GLU A 201 -13.58 10.71 -18.94
N VAL A 202 -12.92 11.33 -17.95
CA VAL A 202 -11.50 11.68 -18.05
C VAL A 202 -10.65 10.43 -17.77
N GLY A 203 -9.75 10.11 -18.70
CA GLY A 203 -8.79 9.02 -18.51
C GLY A 203 -7.85 9.29 -17.33
N PRO A 204 -7.24 8.25 -16.73
CA PRO A 204 -6.59 8.41 -15.44
C PRO A 204 -5.44 9.42 -15.47
N VAL A 205 -4.63 9.44 -16.52
CA VAL A 205 -3.48 10.34 -16.64
C VAL A 205 -3.82 11.76 -17.13
N ALA A 206 -5.10 12.05 -17.32
CA ALA A 206 -5.61 13.35 -17.73
C ALA A 206 -6.27 14.07 -16.54
N PHE A 207 -5.98 15.35 -16.38
CA PHE A 207 -6.48 16.17 -15.28
C PHE A 207 -7.36 17.28 -15.83
N HIS A 208 -8.53 17.48 -15.23
CA HIS A 208 -9.39 18.62 -15.52
C HIS A 208 -9.28 19.64 -14.38
N LEU A 209 -8.99 20.90 -14.73
CA LEU A 209 -8.91 22.00 -13.77
C LEU A 209 -10.29 22.65 -13.60
N PRO A 210 -10.69 23.11 -12.39
CA PRO A 210 -11.95 23.84 -12.25
C PRO A 210 -11.95 25.13 -13.08
N GLY A 211 -12.96 25.29 -13.94
CA GLY A 211 -13.11 26.49 -14.79
C GLY A 211 -12.24 26.49 -16.05
N ASP A 212 -11.61 25.36 -16.39
CA ASP A 212 -10.88 25.16 -17.63
C ASP A 212 -11.40 23.89 -18.32
N ASP A 213 -11.83 24.03 -19.58
CA ASP A 213 -12.37 22.92 -20.38
C ASP A 213 -11.25 22.06 -21.00
N LYS A 214 -9.98 22.47 -20.88
CA LYS A 214 -8.83 21.72 -21.40
C LYS A 214 -8.44 20.59 -20.42
N LEU A 215 -8.11 19.43 -20.99
CA LEU A 215 -7.42 18.36 -20.28
C LEU A 215 -5.92 18.62 -20.19
N HIS A 216 -5.37 18.44 -19.00
CA HIS A 216 -3.96 18.62 -18.70
C HIS A 216 -3.27 17.30 -18.35
N THR A 217 -1.95 17.25 -18.41
CA THR A 217 -1.14 16.11 -17.96
C THR A 217 -0.21 16.49 -16.80
N VAL A 218 0.42 15.51 -16.13
CA VAL A 218 1.38 15.76 -15.05
C VAL A 218 2.50 16.74 -15.48
N PRO A 219 3.11 16.60 -16.69
CA PRO A 219 4.11 17.54 -17.16
C PRO A 219 3.61 18.97 -17.41
N GLU A 220 2.32 19.16 -17.69
CA GLU A 220 1.74 20.51 -17.82
C GLU A 220 1.51 21.18 -16.47
N LEU A 221 1.06 20.39 -15.47
CA LEU A 221 0.77 20.91 -14.13
C LEU A 221 2.03 21.07 -13.26
N PHE A 222 3.02 20.19 -13.44
CA PHE A 222 4.25 20.13 -12.65
C PHE A 222 5.50 20.02 -13.55
N PRO A 223 5.77 21.02 -14.41
CA PRO A 223 6.78 20.91 -15.47
C PRO A 223 8.21 20.78 -14.93
N HIS A 224 8.55 21.46 -13.84
CA HIS A 224 9.90 21.43 -13.29
C HIS A 224 10.27 20.06 -12.73
N GLU A 225 9.36 19.49 -11.96
CA GLU A 225 9.56 18.19 -11.34
C GLU A 225 9.42 17.05 -12.33
N SER A 226 8.48 17.13 -13.28
CA SER A 226 8.36 16.14 -14.36
C SER A 226 9.61 16.13 -15.24
N GLN A 227 10.16 17.31 -15.57
CA GLN A 227 11.44 17.41 -16.27
C GLN A 227 12.60 16.84 -15.43
N PHE A 228 12.58 17.02 -14.11
CA PHE A 228 13.57 16.42 -13.22
C PHE A 228 13.52 14.89 -13.30
N LEU A 229 12.35 14.29 -13.16
CA LEU A 229 12.16 12.83 -13.24
C LEU A 229 12.57 12.29 -14.60
N SER A 230 12.05 12.90 -15.67
CA SER A 230 12.37 12.53 -17.05
C SER A 230 13.88 12.48 -17.27
N LYS A 231 14.59 13.58 -16.99
CA LYS A 231 16.04 13.66 -17.18
C LYS A 231 16.80 12.58 -16.42
N HIS A 232 16.36 12.22 -15.20
CA HIS A 232 17.07 11.22 -14.41
C HIS A 232 16.78 9.80 -14.90
N PHE A 233 15.53 9.46 -15.21
CA PHE A 233 15.21 8.14 -15.74
C PHE A 233 15.82 7.92 -17.14
N SER A 234 15.76 8.92 -18.02
CA SER A 234 16.45 8.87 -19.31
C SER A 234 17.95 8.70 -19.14
N LYS A 235 18.59 9.45 -18.22
CA LYS A 235 20.03 9.31 -17.96
C LYS A 235 20.39 7.93 -17.42
N LEU A 236 19.59 7.36 -16.51
CA LEU A 236 19.81 6.01 -15.98
C LEU A 236 19.67 4.96 -17.08
N SER A 237 18.65 5.10 -17.93
CA SER A 237 18.42 4.22 -19.08
C SER A 237 19.57 4.31 -20.09
N GLU A 238 19.95 5.52 -20.53
CA GLU A 238 21.00 5.76 -21.53
C GLU A 238 22.38 5.30 -21.07
N ARG A 239 22.74 5.58 -19.82
CA ARG A 239 24.06 5.18 -19.28
C ARG A 239 24.19 3.67 -19.19
N GLY A 240 23.08 2.97 -18.90
CA GLY A 240 23.07 1.54 -18.64
C GLY A 240 24.03 1.15 -17.50
N GLY A 241 24.55 -0.07 -17.58
CA GLY A 241 25.53 -0.61 -16.65
C GLY A 241 25.58 -2.13 -16.69
N GLU A 242 26.42 -2.73 -15.85
CA GLU A 242 26.46 -4.20 -15.71
C GLU A 242 25.12 -4.78 -15.23
N TRP A 243 24.31 -3.99 -14.52
CA TRP A 243 22.95 -4.35 -14.11
C TRP A 243 22.01 -4.65 -15.29
N VAL A 244 22.27 -4.12 -16.49
CA VAL A 244 21.45 -4.43 -17.69
C VAL A 244 21.56 -5.91 -18.05
N LYS A 245 22.70 -6.54 -17.75
CA LYS A 245 22.95 -7.97 -18.00
C LYS A 245 22.27 -8.88 -16.97
N PHE A 246 21.71 -8.32 -15.91
CA PHE A 246 20.95 -9.09 -14.92
C PHE A 246 19.65 -9.57 -15.59
N PRO A 247 19.12 -10.77 -15.25
CA PRO A 247 17.83 -11.21 -15.78
C PRO A 247 16.73 -10.15 -15.54
N GLY A 248 16.06 -9.71 -16.61
CA GLY A 248 15.09 -8.60 -16.59
C GLY A 248 15.68 -7.19 -16.70
N GLY A 249 17.01 -7.04 -16.74
CA GLY A 249 17.69 -5.74 -16.79
C GLY A 249 17.43 -4.95 -18.07
N GLU A 250 17.33 -5.61 -19.23
CA GLU A 250 16.94 -4.96 -20.50
C GLU A 250 15.50 -4.44 -20.44
N THR A 251 14.57 -5.24 -19.89
CA THR A 251 13.18 -4.82 -19.65
C THR A 251 13.16 -3.61 -18.72
N PHE A 252 13.98 -3.60 -17.67
CA PHE A 252 14.06 -2.49 -16.72
C PHE A 252 14.61 -1.22 -17.37
N GLN A 253 15.62 -1.36 -18.24
CA GLN A 253 16.16 -0.23 -19.00
C GLN A 253 15.11 0.39 -19.92
N LYS A 254 14.36 -0.43 -20.66
CA LYS A 254 13.24 0.02 -21.48
C LYS A 254 12.13 0.65 -20.63
N TYR A 255 11.84 0.07 -19.46
CA TYR A 255 10.87 0.62 -18.52
C TYR A 255 11.26 2.02 -18.03
N LEU A 256 12.53 2.24 -17.67
CA LEU A 256 13.05 3.58 -17.32
C LEU A 256 12.95 4.57 -18.48
N GLU A 257 13.18 4.12 -19.72
CA GLU A 257 13.02 4.96 -20.92
C GLU A 257 11.57 5.43 -21.08
N VAL A 258 10.61 4.50 -21.00
CA VAL A 258 9.18 4.81 -21.13
C VAL A 258 8.69 5.70 -19.98
N LEU A 259 9.12 5.45 -18.74
CA LEU A 259 8.85 6.34 -17.61
C LEU A 259 9.41 7.75 -17.88
N GLY A 260 10.64 7.85 -18.38
CA GLY A 260 11.27 9.12 -18.72
C GLY A 260 10.48 9.92 -19.76
N ASN A 261 9.94 9.24 -20.77
CA ASN A 261 9.11 9.82 -21.82
C ASN A 261 7.73 10.24 -21.30
N PHE A 262 7.10 9.42 -20.45
CA PHE A 262 5.80 9.72 -19.83
C PHE A 262 5.83 11.07 -19.08
N TYR A 263 6.88 11.33 -18.30
CA TYR A 263 7.07 12.61 -17.60
C TYR A 263 7.42 13.80 -18.52
N THR A 264 7.35 13.65 -19.84
CA THR A 264 7.42 14.76 -20.81
C THR A 264 6.21 14.88 -21.71
N GLU A 265 5.29 13.90 -21.67
CA GLU A 265 4.16 13.86 -22.56
C GLU A 265 3.06 14.86 -22.14
N LYS A 266 2.81 15.83 -23.01
CA LYS A 266 1.80 16.89 -22.80
C LYS A 266 0.46 16.52 -23.44
N ASN A 267 0.43 15.53 -24.33
CA ASN A 267 -0.78 15.05 -24.97
C ASN A 267 -1.45 13.93 -24.13
N PRO A 268 -2.69 14.12 -23.65
CA PRO A 268 -3.37 13.13 -22.80
C PRO A 268 -3.54 11.74 -23.43
N GLU A 269 -3.83 11.65 -24.74
CA GLU A 269 -4.02 10.37 -25.43
C GLU A 269 -2.72 9.56 -25.47
N ARG A 270 -1.59 10.22 -25.81
CA ARG A 270 -0.26 9.59 -25.80
C ARG A 270 0.23 9.26 -24.40
N ALA A 271 -0.12 10.07 -23.40
CA ALA A 271 0.16 9.77 -22.01
C ALA A 271 -0.55 8.48 -21.58
N MET A 272 -1.80 8.27 -22.02
CA MET A 272 -2.54 7.03 -21.76
C MET A 272 -1.90 5.82 -22.44
N GLU A 273 -1.43 5.96 -23.69
CA GLU A 273 -0.69 4.90 -24.38
C GLU A 273 0.61 4.55 -23.64
N SER A 274 1.34 5.57 -23.20
CA SER A 274 2.57 5.40 -22.41
C SER A 274 2.31 4.70 -21.07
N GLN A 275 1.22 5.04 -20.39
CA GLN A 275 0.81 4.37 -19.14
C GLN A 275 0.53 2.87 -19.36
N LYS A 276 -0.13 2.49 -20.47
CA LYS A 276 -0.35 1.08 -20.80
C LYS A 276 0.96 0.33 -21.05
N GLU A 277 1.92 0.97 -21.72
CA GLU A 277 3.24 0.39 -21.94
C GLU A 277 4.04 0.28 -20.62
N ILE A 278 3.93 1.27 -19.73
CA ILE A 278 4.46 1.22 -18.36
C ILE A 278 3.89 0.00 -17.63
N GLU A 279 2.57 -0.19 -17.63
CA GLU A 279 1.91 -1.32 -16.96
C GLU A 279 2.34 -2.68 -17.54
N ARG A 280 2.47 -2.78 -18.86
CA ARG A 280 2.95 -3.99 -19.54
C ARG A 280 4.39 -4.33 -19.13
N LEU A 281 5.31 -3.36 -19.23
CA LEU A 281 6.72 -3.54 -18.85
C LEU A 281 6.88 -3.81 -17.36
N TYR A 282 6.06 -3.17 -16.53
CA TYR A 282 6.01 -3.42 -15.10
C TYR A 282 5.61 -4.87 -14.81
N SER A 283 4.55 -5.40 -15.44
CA SER A 283 4.16 -6.80 -15.32
C SER A 283 5.29 -7.75 -15.77
N GLU A 284 5.96 -7.46 -16.88
CA GLU A 284 7.12 -8.26 -17.33
C GLU A 284 8.29 -8.23 -16.32
N LEU A 285 8.49 -7.12 -15.63
CA LEU A 285 9.51 -7.01 -14.58
C LEU A 285 9.16 -7.84 -13.34
N LEU A 286 7.90 -7.88 -12.94
CA LEU A 286 7.42 -8.71 -11.82
C LEU A 286 7.63 -10.21 -12.09
N ASP A 287 7.57 -10.62 -13.36
CA ASP A 287 7.81 -12.00 -13.78
C ASP A 287 9.30 -12.29 -14.04
N SER A 288 10.12 -11.26 -14.13
CA SER A 288 11.57 -11.40 -14.24
C SER A 288 12.23 -11.66 -12.88
N ASP A 289 13.54 -11.91 -12.90
CA ASP A 289 14.36 -12.05 -11.69
C ASP A 289 15.00 -10.74 -11.21
N PHE A 290 14.68 -9.61 -11.86
CA PHE A 290 15.30 -8.32 -11.58
C PHE A 290 14.93 -7.85 -10.16
N PRO A 291 15.91 -7.42 -9.34
CA PRO A 291 15.68 -7.23 -7.91
C PRO A 291 14.99 -5.91 -7.56
N ILE A 292 15.06 -4.90 -8.42
CA ILE A 292 14.55 -3.54 -8.14
C ILE A 292 13.22 -3.35 -8.87
N ILE A 293 12.20 -2.94 -8.11
CA ILE A 293 10.89 -2.59 -8.63
C ILE A 293 10.67 -1.10 -8.40
N ILE A 294 10.25 -0.41 -9.46
CA ILE A 294 9.69 0.93 -9.36
C ILE A 294 8.21 0.79 -9.68
N THR A 295 7.36 0.70 -8.67
CA THR A 295 5.91 0.64 -8.88
C THR A 295 5.45 2.00 -9.39
N PRO A 296 4.87 2.06 -10.60
CA PRO A 296 4.23 3.27 -11.09
C PRO A 296 2.90 3.43 -10.36
N ALA A 297 2.30 4.61 -10.45
CA ALA A 297 0.92 4.73 -10.01
C ALA A 297 0.00 3.92 -10.91
N THR A 298 -0.76 3.03 -10.29
CA THR A 298 -1.70 2.14 -10.94
C THR A 298 -3.12 2.69 -10.88
N GLU A 299 -3.46 3.42 -9.81
CA GLU A 299 -4.80 3.97 -9.51
C GLU A 299 -4.74 5.27 -8.68
N GLY A 300 -5.82 6.05 -8.71
CA GLY A 300 -5.88 7.41 -8.16
C GLY A 300 -6.72 7.55 -6.89
N TYR A 301 -6.23 7.14 -5.73
CA TYR A 301 -7.03 7.08 -4.48
C TYR A 301 -7.57 8.42 -3.97
N TYR A 302 -6.80 9.50 -4.11
CA TYR A 302 -7.24 10.79 -3.56
C TYR A 302 -8.34 11.47 -4.41
N LYS A 303 -8.38 11.19 -5.72
CA LYS A 303 -9.29 11.81 -6.68
C LYS A 303 -9.52 10.97 -7.92
N GLU A 304 -10.10 9.79 -7.77
CA GLU A 304 -10.49 8.99 -8.93
C GLU A 304 -11.37 9.78 -9.92
N PRO A 305 -11.08 9.75 -11.23
CA PRO A 305 -10.12 8.84 -11.88
C PRO A 305 -8.68 9.36 -12.00
N TYR A 306 -8.33 10.54 -11.48
CA TYR A 306 -7.02 11.16 -11.69
C TYR A 306 -5.83 10.34 -11.17
N TYR A 307 -4.79 10.25 -11.99
CA TYR A 307 -3.50 9.63 -11.71
C TYR A 307 -2.79 10.36 -10.58
N ASP A 308 -2.51 9.65 -9.50
CA ASP A 308 -1.61 10.13 -8.46
C ASP A 308 -0.17 9.93 -8.94
N PRO A 309 0.68 10.95 -9.08
CA PRO A 309 2.07 10.76 -9.51
C PRO A 309 2.91 10.15 -8.38
N GLU A 310 2.77 8.83 -8.23
CA GLU A 310 3.47 8.04 -7.22
C GLU A 310 4.68 7.32 -7.77
N LEU A 311 5.70 7.17 -6.91
CA LEU A 311 6.85 6.33 -7.16
C LEU A 311 7.19 5.54 -5.90
N LYS A 312 7.01 4.22 -5.95
CA LYS A 312 7.43 3.29 -4.89
C LYS A 312 8.65 2.51 -5.37
N ILE A 313 9.70 2.49 -4.56
CA ILE A 313 10.92 1.72 -4.80
C ILE A 313 10.94 0.55 -3.83
N SER A 314 10.91 -0.65 -4.38
CA SER A 314 10.88 -1.89 -3.62
C SER A 314 11.93 -2.88 -4.12
N LEU A 315 12.25 -3.86 -3.27
CA LEU A 315 13.12 -4.98 -3.59
C LEU A 315 12.39 -6.31 -3.55
N ARG A 316 12.74 -7.20 -4.49
CA ARG A 316 12.42 -8.64 -4.42
C ARG A 316 13.59 -9.39 -3.82
N THR A 317 13.69 -9.32 -2.50
CA THR A 317 14.74 -9.96 -1.72
C THR A 317 14.59 -11.48 -1.69
N PRO A 318 15.64 -12.24 -1.35
CA PRO A 318 15.58 -13.71 -1.28
C PRO A 318 14.48 -14.25 -0.35
N ASP A 319 14.24 -13.59 0.77
CA ASP A 319 13.15 -13.92 1.71
C ASP A 319 11.77 -13.67 1.09
N ALA A 320 11.57 -12.55 0.39
CA ALA A 320 10.34 -12.29 -0.36
C ALA A 320 10.10 -13.35 -1.45
N LYS A 321 11.13 -13.72 -2.23
CA LYS A 321 11.02 -14.80 -3.25
C LYS A 321 10.69 -16.17 -2.63
N LYS A 322 11.17 -16.45 -1.43
CA LYS A 322 10.82 -17.68 -0.69
C LYS A 322 9.35 -17.69 -0.30
N GLU A 323 8.83 -16.55 0.14
CA GLU A 323 7.41 -16.37 0.46
C GLU A 323 6.53 -16.53 -0.79
N GLU A 324 6.88 -15.89 -1.91
CA GLU A 324 6.20 -16.06 -3.20
C GLU A 324 6.14 -17.54 -3.64
N SER A 325 7.20 -18.31 -3.39
CA SER A 325 7.19 -19.76 -3.66
C SER A 325 6.18 -20.52 -2.82
N ASN A 326 6.01 -20.14 -1.55
CA ASN A 326 5.00 -20.74 -0.68
C ASN A 326 3.59 -20.37 -1.16
N TRP A 327 3.37 -19.11 -1.54
CA TRP A 327 2.08 -18.65 -2.05
C TRP A 327 1.71 -19.27 -3.39
N ARG A 328 2.67 -19.51 -4.30
CA ARG A 328 2.40 -20.27 -5.53
C ARG A 328 1.94 -21.69 -5.24
N ASN A 329 2.61 -22.39 -4.31
CA ASN A 329 2.17 -23.72 -3.89
C ASN A 329 0.77 -23.67 -3.25
N MET A 330 0.51 -22.70 -2.37
CA MET A 330 -0.80 -22.47 -1.76
C MET A 330 -1.88 -22.20 -2.82
N ARG A 331 -1.62 -21.31 -3.78
CA ARG A 331 -2.51 -20.98 -4.91
C ARG A 331 -2.87 -22.21 -5.72
N ASP A 332 -1.86 -22.99 -6.12
CA ASP A 332 -2.09 -24.18 -6.95
C ASP A 332 -2.98 -25.18 -6.19
N LYS A 333 -2.78 -25.31 -4.86
CA LYS A 333 -3.62 -26.17 -4.01
C LYS A 333 -5.00 -25.60 -3.75
N LEU A 334 -5.15 -24.28 -3.66
CA LEU A 334 -6.45 -23.61 -3.61
C LEU A 334 -7.24 -23.88 -4.89
N ALA A 335 -6.61 -23.68 -6.05
CA ALA A 335 -7.20 -23.91 -7.36
C ALA A 335 -7.65 -25.37 -7.54
N GLU A 336 -6.81 -26.33 -7.15
CA GLU A 336 -7.13 -27.77 -7.14
C GLU A 336 -8.28 -28.15 -6.18
N SER A 337 -8.62 -27.28 -5.21
CA SER A 337 -9.64 -27.52 -4.18
C SER A 337 -10.99 -26.88 -4.51
N LEU A 338 -11.11 -26.15 -5.62
CA LEU A 338 -12.36 -25.49 -6.05
C LEU A 338 -13.50 -26.46 -6.34
N ASP A 339 -13.22 -27.76 -6.51
CA ASP A 339 -14.23 -28.81 -6.65
C ASP A 339 -15.12 -28.93 -5.40
N VAL A 340 -14.61 -28.57 -4.21
CA VAL A 340 -15.38 -28.54 -2.95
C VAL A 340 -16.59 -27.58 -3.04
N LEU A 341 -16.53 -26.56 -3.92
CA LEU A 341 -17.57 -25.55 -4.13
C LEU A 341 -18.23 -25.63 -5.52
N ASP A 342 -17.99 -26.71 -6.27
CA ASP A 342 -18.45 -26.85 -7.67
C ASP A 342 -18.01 -25.67 -8.56
N ALA A 343 -16.75 -25.25 -8.39
CA ALA A 343 -16.15 -24.09 -9.04
C ALA A 343 -14.88 -24.44 -9.83
N ARG A 344 -14.66 -25.72 -10.15
CA ARG A 344 -13.45 -26.22 -10.81
C ARG A 344 -13.14 -25.55 -12.15
N GLN A 345 -14.14 -25.04 -12.84
CA GLN A 345 -13.97 -24.30 -14.10
C GLN A 345 -13.12 -23.03 -13.96
N PHE A 346 -12.90 -22.52 -12.74
CA PHE A 346 -12.06 -21.35 -12.47
C PHE A 346 -10.63 -21.71 -12.04
N GLU A 347 -10.25 -23.00 -12.07
CA GLU A 347 -8.91 -23.47 -11.66
C GLU A 347 -7.79 -22.72 -12.39
N ASP A 348 -7.91 -22.56 -13.71
CA ASP A 348 -6.90 -21.86 -14.51
C ASP A 348 -6.86 -20.36 -14.19
N SER A 349 -8.01 -19.71 -14.02
CA SER A 349 -8.11 -18.29 -13.66
C SER A 349 -7.49 -17.96 -12.29
N VAL A 350 -7.58 -18.89 -11.33
CA VAL A 350 -6.87 -18.75 -10.04
C VAL A 350 -5.37 -18.94 -10.24
N LYS A 351 -4.93 -19.91 -11.06
CA LYS A 351 -3.50 -20.18 -11.31
C LYS A 351 -2.80 -19.08 -12.10
N GLU A 352 -3.52 -18.33 -12.92
CA GLU A 352 -2.98 -17.20 -13.68
C GLU A 352 -2.57 -16.03 -12.78
N LYS A 353 -3.17 -15.87 -11.60
CA LYS A 353 -2.74 -14.86 -10.63
C LYS A 353 -1.44 -15.31 -9.94
N ASP A 354 -0.36 -14.57 -10.13
CA ASP A 354 0.92 -14.86 -9.48
C ASP A 354 1.22 -13.86 -8.35
N PRO A 355 0.99 -14.22 -7.07
CA PRO A 355 1.21 -13.31 -5.96
C PRO A 355 2.72 -13.04 -5.79
N LYS A 356 3.08 -11.75 -5.75
CA LYS A 356 4.45 -11.27 -5.54
C LYS A 356 4.59 -10.65 -4.15
N SER A 357 5.78 -10.75 -3.56
CA SER A 357 6.11 -10.11 -2.27
C SER A 357 7.25 -9.13 -2.50
N VAL A 358 7.14 -7.93 -1.92
CA VAL A 358 8.17 -6.91 -2.07
C VAL A 358 8.48 -6.21 -0.75
N ILE A 359 9.75 -5.85 -0.60
CA ILE A 359 10.25 -5.06 0.52
C ILE A 359 10.35 -3.60 0.07
N VAL A 360 9.48 -2.74 0.58
CA VAL A 360 9.49 -1.31 0.27
C VAL A 360 10.67 -0.64 0.97
N LEU A 361 11.50 0.06 0.19
CA LEU A 361 12.67 0.82 0.68
C LEU A 361 12.43 2.33 0.71
N GLY A 362 11.55 2.82 -0.16
CA GLY A 362 11.19 4.22 -0.22
C GLY A 362 10.02 4.42 -1.15
N GLY A 363 9.14 5.37 -0.83
CA GLY A 363 8.06 5.72 -1.74
C GLY A 363 7.43 7.06 -1.38
N PHE A 364 6.89 7.72 -2.41
CA PHE A 364 6.31 9.05 -2.35
C PHE A 364 5.01 9.04 -3.17
N GLY A 365 3.86 9.28 -2.53
CA GLY A 365 2.52 9.07 -3.13
C GLY A 365 1.40 8.95 -2.08
N VAL A 366 0.12 9.15 -2.45
CA VAL A 366 -1.01 9.14 -1.48
C VAL A 366 -1.28 7.67 -1.18
N ASN A 367 -1.50 6.83 -2.17
CA ASN A 367 -1.67 5.38 -1.94
C ASN A 367 -0.47 4.75 -1.22
N ILE A 368 0.75 5.25 -1.37
CA ILE A 368 1.91 4.72 -0.62
C ILE A 368 1.84 5.11 0.87
N THR A 369 1.19 6.24 1.15
CA THR A 369 0.99 6.81 2.48
C THR A 369 -0.31 6.33 3.11
N PHE A 370 -1.27 5.83 2.33
CA PHE A 370 -2.61 5.49 2.82
C PHE A 370 -3.07 4.04 2.50
N ASN A 371 -2.43 3.31 1.58
CA ASN A 371 -2.68 1.87 1.36
C ASN A 371 -1.56 1.02 1.98
N ALA A 372 -1.92 0.24 2.99
CA ALA A 372 -0.97 -0.50 3.83
C ALA A 372 -0.73 -1.96 3.39
N VAL A 373 -1.50 -2.51 2.45
CA VAL A 373 -1.65 -3.98 2.34
C VAL A 373 -1.13 -4.56 1.02
N ALA A 374 -1.71 -4.14 -0.10
CA ALA A 374 -1.42 -4.71 -1.41
C ALA A 374 -1.60 -3.69 -2.55
N GLN A 375 -1.12 -4.04 -3.75
CA GLN A 375 -1.42 -3.35 -5.00
C GLN A 375 -1.97 -4.35 -6.01
N GLU A 376 -3.15 -4.05 -6.53
CA GLU A 376 -3.91 -4.92 -7.41
C GLU A 376 -4.21 -4.28 -8.76
N LYS A 377 -4.07 -5.08 -9.82
CA LYS A 377 -4.76 -4.98 -11.12
C LYS A 377 -4.99 -6.42 -11.59
N PRO A 378 -5.83 -6.70 -12.61
CA PRO A 378 -6.14 -8.08 -13.02
C PRO A 378 -4.92 -9.00 -13.20
N ASN A 379 -3.76 -8.44 -13.56
CA ASN A 379 -2.48 -9.14 -13.74
C ASN A 379 -1.37 -8.75 -12.74
N ILE A 380 -1.66 -7.94 -11.72
CA ILE A 380 -0.69 -7.47 -10.72
C ILE A 380 -1.27 -7.81 -9.36
N LEU A 381 -0.62 -8.68 -8.59
CA LEU A 381 -0.98 -8.98 -7.21
C LEU A 381 0.30 -8.90 -6.37
N ILE A 382 0.50 -7.77 -5.71
CA ILE A 382 1.73 -7.51 -4.95
C ILE A 382 1.40 -7.22 -3.49
N PHE A 383 1.97 -8.03 -2.60
CA PHE A 383 1.93 -7.84 -1.16
C PHE A 383 3.13 -7.04 -0.71
N LEU A 384 2.86 -6.03 0.12
CA LEU A 384 3.87 -5.13 0.64
C LEU A 384 4.25 -5.56 2.06
N ASN A 385 5.51 -5.35 2.46
CA ASN A 385 5.92 -5.60 3.85
C ASN A 385 5.25 -4.67 4.87
N GLU A 386 4.59 -3.60 4.44
CA GLU A 386 3.67 -2.82 5.26
C GLU A 386 2.53 -3.67 5.86
N GLN A 387 2.03 -4.71 5.16
CA GLN A 387 1.02 -5.64 5.70
C GLN A 387 1.51 -6.30 6.99
N ILE A 388 2.77 -6.76 6.96
CA ILE A 388 3.43 -7.41 8.10
C ILE A 388 3.43 -6.49 9.33
N ARG A 389 3.67 -5.20 9.08
CA ARG A 389 3.83 -4.19 10.12
C ARG A 389 2.51 -3.68 10.65
N ALA A 390 1.50 -3.54 9.78
CA ALA A 390 0.19 -2.99 10.10
C ALA A 390 -0.68 -4.01 10.82
N TYR A 391 -0.79 -5.21 10.23
CA TYR A 391 -1.80 -6.18 10.62
C TYR A 391 -1.18 -7.40 11.28
N ASP A 392 -0.16 -8.01 10.67
CA ASP A 392 0.34 -9.31 11.11
C ASP A 392 0.92 -9.24 12.53
N LYS A 393 1.82 -8.31 12.82
CA LYS A 393 2.58 -8.27 14.09
C LYS A 393 1.71 -8.19 15.36
N LYS A 394 0.52 -7.56 15.27
CA LYS A 394 -0.45 -7.47 16.40
C LYS A 394 -1.50 -8.58 16.36
N PHE A 395 -1.58 -9.34 15.27
CA PHE A 395 -2.56 -10.40 15.06
C PHE A 395 -2.58 -11.45 16.18
N PRO A 396 -1.42 -11.92 16.72
CA PRO A 396 -1.43 -12.88 17.83
C PRO A 396 -2.10 -12.35 19.11
N GLU A 397 -1.92 -11.06 19.41
CA GLU A 397 -2.51 -10.36 20.55
C GLU A 397 -4.02 -10.19 20.34
N VAL A 398 -4.43 -9.84 19.12
CA VAL A 398 -5.84 -9.75 18.73
C VAL A 398 -6.54 -11.10 18.89
N ALA A 399 -5.92 -12.19 18.40
CA ALA A 399 -6.44 -13.55 18.57
C ALA A 399 -6.61 -13.92 20.04
N LYS A 400 -5.63 -13.57 20.89
CA LYS A 400 -5.70 -13.79 22.34
C LYS A 400 -6.78 -12.94 23.02
N LYS A 401 -6.96 -11.70 22.59
CA LYS A 401 -7.92 -10.76 23.15
C LYS A 401 -9.35 -11.24 22.89
N TRP A 402 -9.68 -11.62 21.66
CA TRP A 402 -11.08 -11.83 21.26
C TRP A 402 -11.51 -13.26 20.93
N VAL A 403 -10.58 -14.22 20.79
CA VAL A 403 -10.95 -15.62 20.48
C VAL A 403 -10.56 -16.55 21.64
N ALA A 404 -11.55 -17.19 22.24
CA ALA A 404 -11.38 -18.04 23.42
C ALA A 404 -10.57 -19.31 23.12
N ASN A 405 -10.72 -19.87 21.92
CA ASN A 405 -9.98 -21.08 21.51
C ASN A 405 -8.47 -20.84 21.33
N THR A 406 -8.00 -19.59 21.25
CA THR A 406 -6.58 -19.29 21.00
C THR A 406 -5.67 -19.92 22.04
N THR A 407 -6.03 -19.87 23.31
CA THR A 407 -5.24 -20.49 24.39
C THR A 407 -5.25 -22.01 24.33
N GLU A 408 -6.38 -22.62 23.95
CA GLU A 408 -6.51 -24.07 23.81
C GLU A 408 -5.66 -24.61 22.65
N ILE A 409 -5.65 -23.89 21.53
CA ILE A 409 -4.99 -24.30 20.28
C ILE A 409 -3.49 -23.93 20.30
N PHE A 410 -3.16 -22.70 20.68
CA PHE A 410 -1.79 -22.19 20.63
C PHE A 410 -1.09 -22.18 22.00
N GLY A 411 -1.78 -22.43 23.11
CA GLY A 411 -1.22 -22.41 24.46
C GLY A 411 -1.37 -21.05 25.17
N GLU A 412 -1.18 -21.05 26.50
CA GLU A 412 -1.26 -19.83 27.33
C GLU A 412 -0.17 -18.82 26.95
N GLU A 413 1.07 -19.28 26.81
CA GLU A 413 2.20 -18.50 26.32
C GLU A 413 2.43 -18.82 24.84
N LEU A 414 2.56 -17.77 24.02
CA LEU A 414 2.90 -17.92 22.60
C LEU A 414 4.42 -17.90 22.49
N THR A 415 5.00 -19.03 22.10
CA THR A 415 6.40 -19.08 21.66
C THR A 415 6.57 -18.27 20.38
N ASP A 416 7.81 -17.88 20.07
CA ASP A 416 8.13 -17.13 18.84
C ASP A 416 7.63 -17.87 17.59
N ASP A 417 7.82 -19.19 17.52
CA ASP A 417 7.31 -20.01 16.40
C ASP A 417 5.79 -19.92 16.23
N LYS A 418 5.03 -19.89 17.34
CA LYS A 418 3.56 -19.81 17.29
C LYS A 418 3.07 -18.41 16.97
N ARG A 419 3.76 -17.38 17.46
CA ARG A 419 3.53 -15.98 17.06
C ARG A 419 3.74 -15.84 15.56
N ASN A 420 4.91 -16.23 15.06
CA ASN A 420 5.25 -16.16 13.64
C ASN A 420 4.26 -16.95 12.77
N PHE A 421 3.74 -18.07 13.28
CA PHE A 421 2.71 -18.83 12.57
C PHE A 421 1.37 -18.09 12.51
N LEU A 422 0.89 -17.51 13.62
CA LEU A 422 -0.32 -16.65 13.62
C LEU A 422 -0.17 -15.44 12.71
N GLU A 423 1.00 -14.78 12.72
CA GLU A 423 1.34 -13.70 11.79
C GLU A 423 1.27 -14.18 10.33
N SER A 424 1.77 -15.38 10.04
CA SER A 424 1.67 -15.94 8.69
C SER A 424 0.24 -16.27 8.27
N ILE A 425 -0.64 -16.66 9.21
CA ILE A 425 -2.06 -16.88 8.88
C ILE A 425 -2.71 -15.58 8.43
N SER A 426 -2.49 -14.45 9.12
CA SER A 426 -3.01 -13.13 8.72
C SER A 426 -2.66 -12.80 7.26
N ARG A 427 -1.39 -13.00 6.90
CA ARG A 427 -0.88 -12.72 5.55
C ARG A 427 -1.41 -13.69 4.50
N ASP A 428 -1.31 -14.98 4.78
CA ASP A 428 -1.72 -16.03 3.85
C ASP A 428 -3.26 -15.98 3.62
N ASP A 429 -4.06 -15.62 4.64
CA ASP A 429 -5.50 -15.38 4.53
C ASP A 429 -5.83 -14.23 3.56
N THR A 430 -5.05 -13.14 3.62
CA THR A 430 -5.16 -12.02 2.67
C THR A 430 -4.85 -12.49 1.24
N VAL A 431 -3.81 -13.31 1.05
CA VAL A 431 -3.49 -13.86 -0.28
C VAL A 431 -4.60 -14.78 -0.79
N LEU A 432 -5.18 -15.62 0.08
CA LEU A 432 -6.29 -16.49 -0.27
C LEU A 432 -7.53 -15.69 -0.70
N HIS A 433 -7.85 -14.60 0.03
CA HIS A 433 -8.88 -13.64 -0.35
C HIS A 433 -8.65 -13.13 -1.78
N GLU A 434 -7.47 -12.59 -2.07
CA GLU A 434 -7.15 -12.01 -3.38
C GLU A 434 -7.21 -13.00 -4.55
N LEU A 435 -6.78 -14.24 -4.30
CA LEU A 435 -6.86 -15.31 -5.28
C LEU A 435 -8.32 -15.69 -5.59
N THR A 436 -9.23 -15.55 -4.63
CA THR A 436 -10.64 -15.90 -4.83
C THR A 436 -11.47 -14.87 -5.60
N HIS A 437 -10.98 -13.65 -5.80
CA HIS A 437 -11.58 -12.74 -6.80
C HIS A 437 -11.62 -13.36 -8.21
N SER A 438 -10.70 -14.28 -8.54
CA SER A 438 -10.68 -15.00 -9.84
C SER A 438 -11.85 -15.96 -10.05
N VAL A 439 -12.64 -16.29 -9.01
CA VAL A 439 -13.87 -17.06 -9.17
C VAL A 439 -14.96 -16.11 -9.64
N PHE A 440 -15.49 -16.24 -10.86
CA PHE A 440 -16.34 -15.22 -11.50
C PHE A 440 -15.68 -13.82 -11.54
N PRO A 441 -14.65 -13.62 -12.39
CA PRO A 441 -13.92 -12.35 -12.49
C PRO A 441 -14.82 -11.20 -12.96
N ASP A 442 -14.36 -9.97 -12.77
CA ASP A 442 -15.09 -8.70 -13.01
C ASP A 442 -15.59 -8.55 -14.46
N ASP A 443 -14.83 -9.05 -15.42
CA ASP A 443 -15.14 -9.01 -16.84
C ASP A 443 -16.16 -10.07 -17.28
N SER A 444 -16.50 -11.03 -16.41
CA SER A 444 -17.48 -12.07 -16.68
C SER A 444 -18.89 -11.52 -16.89
N SER A 445 -19.70 -12.26 -17.66
CA SER A 445 -21.10 -11.89 -17.89
C SER A 445 -21.92 -11.90 -16.59
N GLU A 446 -21.50 -12.74 -15.65
CA GLU A 446 -22.09 -12.97 -14.33
C GLU A 446 -21.86 -11.79 -13.40
N ALA A 447 -20.61 -11.33 -13.27
CA ALA A 447 -20.24 -10.14 -12.51
C ALA A 447 -20.99 -8.90 -13.02
N LYS A 448 -21.00 -8.69 -14.34
CA LYS A 448 -21.65 -7.53 -14.98
C LYS A 448 -23.15 -7.43 -14.68
N ARG A 449 -23.86 -8.54 -14.42
CA ARG A 449 -25.30 -8.52 -14.06
C ARG A 449 -25.58 -7.93 -12.67
N LEU A 450 -24.59 -7.98 -11.76
CA LEU A 450 -24.74 -7.49 -10.40
C LEU A 450 -24.71 -5.95 -10.31
N GLY A 451 -24.25 -5.26 -11.36
CA GLY A 451 -24.24 -3.80 -11.46
C GLY A 451 -23.21 -3.13 -10.54
N GLY A 452 -22.87 -1.87 -10.80
CA GLY A 452 -21.67 -1.19 -10.27
C GLY A 452 -21.39 -1.39 -8.77
N ARG A 453 -22.03 -0.62 -7.88
CA ARG A 453 -21.73 -0.68 -6.45
C ARG A 453 -22.10 -2.02 -5.79
N PRO A 454 -23.25 -2.66 -6.10
CA PRO A 454 -23.57 -3.96 -5.52
C PRO A 454 -22.59 -5.06 -5.93
N TYR A 455 -22.04 -5.02 -7.14
CA TYR A 455 -20.95 -5.91 -7.56
C TYR A 455 -19.76 -5.77 -6.63
N THR A 456 -19.21 -4.56 -6.44
CA THR A 456 -18.05 -4.33 -5.56
C THR A 456 -18.26 -4.97 -4.18
N ILE A 457 -19.43 -4.77 -3.56
CA ILE A 457 -19.71 -5.36 -2.24
C ILE A 457 -19.81 -6.89 -2.31
N ILE A 458 -20.48 -7.45 -3.32
CA ILE A 458 -20.64 -8.90 -3.46
C ILE A 458 -19.31 -9.58 -3.83
N ASP A 459 -18.43 -8.89 -4.56
CA ASP A 459 -17.12 -9.37 -4.95
C ASP A 459 -16.20 -9.51 -3.73
N GLU A 460 -16.16 -8.50 -2.85
CA GLU A 460 -15.45 -8.61 -1.55
C GLU A 460 -16.03 -9.68 -0.65
N VAL A 461 -17.37 -9.79 -0.56
CA VAL A 461 -18.02 -10.88 0.19
C VAL A 461 -17.64 -12.24 -0.40
N LYS A 462 -17.43 -12.33 -1.72
CA LYS A 462 -17.03 -13.55 -2.43
C LYS A 462 -15.60 -13.93 -2.11
N ALA A 463 -14.68 -12.99 -2.25
CA ALA A 463 -13.30 -13.20 -1.92
C ALA A 463 -13.14 -13.62 -0.46
N GLU A 464 -13.90 -13.00 0.44
CA GLU A 464 -13.87 -13.31 1.86
C GLU A 464 -14.43 -14.70 2.23
N ILE A 465 -15.54 -15.12 1.62
CA ILE A 465 -16.22 -16.37 2.02
C ILE A 465 -15.72 -17.61 1.28
N CYS A 466 -15.23 -17.47 0.05
CA CYS A 466 -15.01 -18.63 -0.83
C CYS A 466 -13.76 -19.44 -0.48
N HIS A 467 -12.68 -18.82 0.01
CA HIS A 467 -11.46 -19.57 0.36
C HIS A 467 -11.60 -20.32 1.68
N ARG A 468 -12.35 -19.76 2.65
CA ARG A 468 -12.50 -20.30 4.01
C ARG A 468 -12.90 -21.78 4.08
N PRO A 469 -13.92 -22.27 3.35
CA PRO A 469 -14.26 -23.70 3.35
C PRO A 469 -13.24 -24.59 2.62
N LEU A 470 -12.34 -24.02 1.82
CA LEU A 470 -11.33 -24.75 1.06
C LEU A 470 -10.09 -25.06 1.91
N VAL A 471 -9.82 -24.24 2.93
CA VAL A 471 -8.62 -24.35 3.78
C VAL A 471 -8.30 -25.78 4.25
N PRO A 472 -9.25 -26.60 4.75
CA PRO A 472 -8.95 -27.97 5.16
C PRO A 472 -8.41 -28.85 4.02
N GLU A 473 -8.93 -28.69 2.80
CA GLU A 473 -8.48 -29.44 1.63
C GLU A 473 -7.14 -28.92 1.12
N VAL A 474 -6.90 -27.61 1.19
CA VAL A 474 -5.60 -26.99 0.87
C VAL A 474 -4.52 -27.48 1.84
N ILE A 475 -4.78 -27.55 3.14
CA ILE A 475 -3.87 -28.14 4.15
C ILE A 475 -3.59 -29.61 3.81
N LYS A 476 -4.63 -30.41 3.55
CA LYS A 476 -4.48 -31.84 3.21
C LYS A 476 -3.64 -32.07 1.95
N ARG A 477 -3.66 -31.12 1.00
CA ARG A 477 -2.84 -31.14 -0.22
C ARG A 477 -1.44 -30.55 -0.03
N GLY A 478 -1.10 -30.10 1.17
CA GLY A 478 0.21 -29.51 1.49
C GLY A 478 0.37 -28.08 0.99
N GLY A 479 -0.72 -27.37 0.72
CA GLY A 479 -0.71 -25.95 0.33
C GLY A 479 -0.51 -25.00 1.50
N LEU A 480 -0.97 -25.38 2.69
CA LEU A 480 -0.92 -24.60 3.93
C LEU A 480 -0.29 -25.40 5.08
N ARG A 481 0.37 -24.70 5.99
CA ARG A 481 0.92 -25.26 7.24
C ARG A 481 -0.12 -25.23 8.36
N GLY A 482 0.08 -26.05 9.39
CA GLY A 482 -0.77 -26.11 10.58
C GLY A 482 -2.03 -26.96 10.42
N THR A 483 -2.94 -26.83 11.38
CA THR A 483 -4.19 -27.59 11.47
C THR A 483 -5.39 -26.74 11.07
N LYS A 484 -6.50 -27.38 10.71
CA LYS A 484 -7.75 -26.66 10.41
C LYS A 484 -8.28 -25.90 11.62
N GLU A 485 -7.98 -26.33 12.84
CA GLU A 485 -8.37 -25.65 14.07
C GLU A 485 -7.60 -24.34 14.24
N GLU A 486 -6.28 -24.36 13.99
CA GLU A 486 -5.42 -23.17 13.99
C GLU A 486 -5.91 -22.14 12.97
N TRP A 487 -6.23 -22.59 11.75
CA TRP A 487 -6.76 -21.74 10.69
C TRP A 487 -8.15 -21.19 10.99
N ALA A 488 -9.05 -21.97 11.58
CA ALA A 488 -10.38 -21.47 11.95
C ALA A 488 -10.30 -20.37 13.00
N VAL A 489 -9.36 -20.47 13.96
CA VAL A 489 -9.07 -19.40 14.93
C VAL A 489 -8.51 -18.16 14.22
N GLY A 490 -7.54 -18.33 13.33
CA GLY A 490 -6.96 -17.24 12.57
C GLY A 490 -8.00 -16.50 11.70
N MET A 491 -8.75 -17.22 10.88
CA MET A 491 -9.79 -16.63 10.01
C MET A 491 -10.93 -15.96 10.80
N LEU A 492 -11.29 -16.46 11.99
CA LEU A 492 -12.22 -15.76 12.88
C LEU A 492 -11.60 -14.48 13.45
N THR A 493 -10.32 -14.52 13.81
CA THR A 493 -9.56 -13.36 14.28
C THR A 493 -9.51 -12.29 13.19
N ALA A 494 -9.25 -12.66 11.94
CA ALA A 494 -9.24 -11.74 10.79
C ALA A 494 -10.59 -11.03 10.62
N SER A 495 -11.71 -11.75 10.72
CA SER A 495 -13.04 -11.12 10.68
C SER A 495 -13.27 -10.14 11.84
N LEU A 496 -12.78 -10.43 13.04
CA LEU A 496 -12.94 -9.54 14.19
C LEU A 496 -12.07 -8.28 14.05
N GLN A 497 -10.85 -8.43 13.56
CA GLN A 497 -9.96 -7.31 13.28
C GLN A 497 -10.51 -6.43 12.16
N MET A 498 -10.95 -7.02 11.05
CA MET A 498 -11.56 -6.27 9.94
C MET A 498 -12.80 -5.50 10.38
N ALA A 499 -13.58 -6.04 11.33
CA ALA A 499 -14.73 -5.35 11.91
C ALA A 499 -14.36 -4.14 12.77
N LEU A 500 -13.16 -4.11 13.35
CA LEU A 500 -12.61 -2.96 14.06
C LEU A 500 -12.10 -1.91 13.06
N ASP A 501 -11.35 -2.37 12.07
CA ASP A 501 -10.54 -1.51 11.22
C ASP A 501 -11.38 -0.83 10.13
N GLN A 502 -12.49 -1.45 9.69
CA GLN A 502 -13.30 -0.95 8.57
C GLN A 502 -14.60 -0.24 9.02
N PRO A 503 -14.89 0.95 8.48
CA PRO A 503 -16.10 1.69 8.85
C PRO A 503 -17.38 1.04 8.30
N PRO A 504 -18.53 1.20 8.99
CA PRO A 504 -19.81 0.72 8.47
C PRO A 504 -20.13 1.28 7.09
N GLY A 505 -20.44 0.39 6.14
CA GLY A 505 -20.73 0.74 4.74
C GLY A 505 -19.57 0.52 3.77
N ASP A 506 -18.40 0.17 4.29
CA ASP A 506 -17.27 -0.32 3.50
C ASP A 506 -17.53 -1.75 2.96
N PRO A 507 -17.10 -2.09 1.73
CA PRO A 507 -17.20 -3.45 1.20
C PRO A 507 -16.62 -4.55 2.11
N TYR A 508 -15.44 -4.31 2.71
CA TYR A 508 -14.80 -5.26 3.64
C TYR A 508 -15.62 -5.42 4.94
N TYR A 509 -16.26 -4.34 5.40
CA TYR A 509 -17.20 -4.41 6.53
C TYR A 509 -18.40 -5.30 6.19
N TYR A 510 -18.98 -5.18 4.99
CA TYR A 510 -20.09 -6.05 4.56
C TYR A 510 -19.69 -7.52 4.44
N ALA A 511 -18.50 -7.80 3.90
CA ALA A 511 -17.92 -9.14 3.81
C ALA A 511 -17.79 -9.80 5.19
N THR A 512 -17.18 -9.06 6.12
CA THR A 512 -17.00 -9.44 7.52
C THR A 512 -18.33 -9.73 8.22
N VAL A 513 -19.32 -8.87 8.05
CA VAL A 513 -20.66 -9.04 8.65
C VAL A 513 -21.36 -10.28 8.09
N TYR A 514 -21.27 -10.53 6.78
CA TYR A 514 -21.86 -11.72 6.18
C TYR A 514 -21.27 -13.01 6.77
N THR A 515 -19.94 -13.07 6.86
CA THR A 515 -19.21 -14.21 7.47
C THR A 515 -19.65 -14.43 8.91
N MET A 516 -19.62 -13.39 9.75
CA MET A 516 -19.99 -13.50 11.16
C MET A 516 -21.48 -13.86 11.35
N ASN A 517 -22.38 -13.27 10.57
CA ASN A 517 -23.82 -13.54 10.66
C ASN A 517 -24.10 -15.04 10.53
N ASN A 518 -23.51 -15.69 9.53
CA ASN A 518 -23.68 -17.12 9.28
C ASN A 518 -23.13 -17.98 10.44
N LEU A 519 -21.95 -17.63 10.96
CA LEU A 519 -21.33 -18.35 12.07
C LEU A 519 -22.14 -18.26 13.37
N PHE A 520 -22.67 -17.09 13.70
CA PHE A 520 -23.48 -16.89 14.91
C PHE A 520 -24.90 -17.48 14.76
N GLN A 521 -25.59 -17.26 13.64
CA GLN A 521 -26.96 -17.78 13.43
C GLN A 521 -27.02 -19.30 13.43
N SER A 522 -25.99 -19.95 12.87
CA SER A 522 -25.88 -21.40 12.90
C SER A 522 -25.51 -21.94 14.28
N GLY A 523 -25.00 -21.10 15.19
CA GLY A 523 -24.41 -21.52 16.45
C GLY A 523 -23.11 -22.31 16.27
N ALA A 524 -22.33 -22.03 15.22
CA ALA A 524 -20.96 -22.52 15.10
C ALA A 524 -19.99 -21.72 15.98
N VAL A 525 -20.28 -20.43 16.14
CA VAL A 525 -19.58 -19.50 17.03
C VAL A 525 -20.58 -18.90 18.02
N ILE A 526 -20.14 -18.71 19.27
CA ILE A 526 -20.91 -18.04 20.33
C ILE A 526 -20.08 -16.94 20.99
N ILE A 527 -20.76 -16.07 21.74
CA ILE A 527 -20.12 -15.10 22.64
C ILE A 527 -19.95 -15.79 24.01
N GLU A 528 -18.73 -15.75 24.55
CA GLU A 528 -18.35 -16.26 25.86
C GLU A 528 -17.65 -15.15 26.64
N GLY A 529 -18.41 -14.42 27.47
CA GLY A 529 -17.92 -13.22 28.14
C GLY A 529 -17.57 -12.13 27.13
N GLU A 530 -16.32 -11.63 27.16
CA GLU A 530 -15.79 -10.63 26.22
C GLU A 530 -15.08 -11.26 25.01
N LYS A 531 -15.21 -12.58 24.82
CA LYS A 531 -14.59 -13.32 23.72
C LYS A 531 -15.62 -14.03 22.86
N THR A 532 -15.17 -14.46 21.69
CA THR A 532 -15.90 -15.37 20.81
C THR A 532 -15.31 -16.77 20.90
N ARG A 533 -16.15 -17.81 20.80
CA ARG A 533 -15.73 -19.21 20.86
C ARG A 533 -16.31 -20.00 19.69
N ILE A 534 -15.45 -20.74 19.00
CA ILE A 534 -15.82 -21.79 18.05
C ILE A 534 -16.19 -23.05 18.86
N LEU A 535 -17.44 -23.50 18.75
CA LEU A 535 -17.93 -24.67 19.48
C LEU A 535 -17.56 -25.99 18.83
N ALA A 536 -17.58 -26.04 17.49
CA ALA A 536 -17.24 -27.22 16.71
C ALA A 536 -16.62 -26.79 15.38
N PHE A 537 -15.35 -27.15 15.18
CA PHE A 537 -14.58 -26.76 13.99
C PHE A 537 -15.16 -27.33 12.69
N GLU A 538 -15.68 -28.56 12.68
CA GLU A 538 -16.35 -29.09 11.48
C GLU A 538 -17.58 -28.26 11.10
N LYS A 539 -18.39 -27.89 12.11
CA LYS A 539 -19.56 -27.05 11.90
C LYS A 539 -19.17 -25.66 11.40
N TYR A 540 -18.05 -25.10 11.86
CA TYR A 540 -17.49 -23.85 11.36
C TYR A 540 -17.30 -23.93 9.83
N TYR A 541 -16.56 -24.94 9.35
CA TYR A 541 -16.30 -25.11 7.92
C TYR A 541 -17.56 -25.45 7.10
N GLU A 542 -18.47 -26.27 7.63
CA GLU A 542 -19.74 -26.56 6.97
C GLU A 542 -20.61 -25.32 6.77
N VAL A 543 -20.62 -24.41 7.76
CA VAL A 543 -21.37 -23.16 7.70
C VAL A 543 -20.76 -22.22 6.66
N GLN A 544 -19.43 -22.07 6.67
CA GLN A 544 -18.72 -21.28 5.66
C GLN A 544 -18.96 -21.84 4.24
N LYS A 545 -18.95 -23.16 4.08
CA LYS A 545 -19.25 -23.81 2.80
C LYS A 545 -20.65 -23.47 2.29
N LYS A 546 -21.67 -23.60 3.15
CA LYS A 546 -23.06 -23.26 2.79
C LYS A 546 -23.21 -21.78 2.41
N ALA A 547 -22.54 -20.88 3.14
CA ALA A 547 -22.54 -19.46 2.83
C ALA A 547 -21.87 -19.17 1.47
N ALA A 548 -20.71 -19.79 1.20
CA ALA A 548 -20.03 -19.68 -0.09
C ALA A 548 -20.90 -20.23 -1.25
N GLU A 549 -21.55 -21.37 -1.07
CA GLU A 549 -22.47 -21.93 -2.06
C GLU A 549 -23.67 -21.01 -2.34
N GLU A 550 -24.26 -20.42 -1.30
CA GLU A 550 -25.34 -19.42 -1.44
C GLU A 550 -24.89 -18.23 -2.28
N LEU A 551 -23.71 -17.69 -1.98
CA LEU A 551 -23.15 -16.55 -2.69
C LEU A 551 -22.82 -16.86 -4.16
N LEU A 552 -22.17 -17.98 -4.43
CA LEU A 552 -21.87 -18.41 -5.80
C LEU A 552 -23.15 -18.65 -6.62
N ASN A 553 -24.25 -19.06 -5.96
CA ASN A 553 -25.55 -19.19 -6.62
C ASN A 553 -26.14 -17.84 -7.07
N LEU A 554 -25.71 -16.71 -6.50
CA LEU A 554 -26.06 -15.39 -7.04
C LEU A 554 -25.43 -15.18 -8.43
N TYR A 555 -24.16 -15.50 -8.58
CA TYR A 555 -23.45 -15.40 -9.86
C TYR A 555 -24.03 -16.36 -10.91
N ARG A 556 -24.31 -17.60 -10.51
CA ARG A 556 -24.90 -18.64 -11.38
C ARG A 556 -26.35 -18.33 -11.81
N ASN A 557 -27.05 -17.45 -11.10
CA ASN A 557 -28.45 -17.15 -11.40
C ASN A 557 -28.57 -16.15 -12.58
N PRO A 558 -29.09 -16.57 -13.74
CA PRO A 558 -29.21 -15.69 -14.91
C PRO A 558 -30.22 -14.54 -14.70
N GLU A 559 -31.13 -14.69 -13.75
CA GLU A 559 -32.14 -13.68 -13.41
C GLU A 559 -31.63 -12.64 -12.41
N MET A 560 -30.38 -12.75 -11.94
CA MET A 560 -29.81 -11.73 -11.07
C MET A 560 -29.67 -10.39 -11.79
N THR A 561 -29.92 -9.34 -11.03
CA THR A 561 -29.90 -7.95 -11.48
C THR A 561 -29.35 -7.10 -10.35
N GLU A 562 -28.86 -5.90 -10.65
CA GLU A 562 -28.39 -4.93 -9.66
C GLU A 562 -29.39 -4.71 -8.52
N ARG A 563 -30.68 -4.60 -8.83
CA ARG A 563 -31.74 -4.45 -7.81
C ARG A 563 -31.85 -5.67 -6.88
N LYS A 564 -31.73 -6.89 -7.42
CA LYS A 564 -31.78 -8.13 -6.62
C LYS A 564 -30.51 -8.27 -5.78
N ALA A 565 -29.35 -7.93 -6.33
CA ALA A 565 -28.07 -7.88 -5.63
C ALA A 565 -28.12 -6.92 -4.44
N ALA A 566 -28.56 -5.68 -4.65
CA ALA A 566 -28.74 -4.68 -3.60
C ALA A 566 -29.72 -5.14 -2.50
N LYS A 567 -30.78 -5.87 -2.85
CA LYS A 567 -31.70 -6.46 -1.87
C LYS A 567 -31.03 -7.59 -1.08
N TRP A 568 -30.25 -8.44 -1.73
CA TRP A 568 -29.51 -9.52 -1.06
C TRP A 568 -28.53 -8.95 -0.03
N ILE A 569 -27.74 -7.93 -0.38
CA ILE A 569 -26.82 -7.23 0.53
C ILE A 569 -27.56 -6.72 1.77
N LYS A 570 -28.68 -6.00 1.58
CA LYS A 570 -29.49 -5.47 2.69
C LYS A 570 -30.08 -6.54 3.61
N THR A 571 -30.18 -7.78 3.13
CA THR A 571 -30.79 -8.89 3.88
C THR A 571 -29.72 -9.69 4.63
N HIS A 572 -28.55 -9.91 4.03
CA HIS A 572 -27.54 -10.85 4.56
C HIS A 572 -26.30 -10.16 5.14
N CYS A 573 -25.98 -8.94 4.71
CA CYS A 573 -24.79 -8.19 5.13
C CYS A 573 -25.12 -7.12 6.18
N VAL A 574 -26.22 -7.26 6.91
CA VAL A 574 -26.59 -6.37 8.04
C VAL A 574 -26.36 -7.12 9.36
N PRO A 575 -25.64 -6.55 10.34
CA PRO A 575 -25.35 -7.23 11.61
C PRO A 575 -26.61 -7.72 12.33
N ASN A 576 -26.68 -9.01 12.62
CA ASN A 576 -27.71 -9.58 13.50
C ASN A 576 -27.46 -9.17 14.98
N LYS A 577 -28.30 -9.65 15.92
CA LYS A 577 -28.19 -9.23 17.33
C LYS A 577 -26.86 -9.61 17.96
N GLU A 578 -26.40 -10.82 17.68
CA GLU A 578 -25.16 -11.39 18.19
C GLU A 578 -23.94 -10.65 17.60
N VAL A 579 -23.92 -10.40 16.29
CA VAL A 579 -22.86 -9.62 15.64
C VAL A 579 -22.85 -8.18 16.14
N GLN A 580 -24.00 -7.55 16.37
CA GLN A 580 -24.06 -6.22 17.00
C GLN A 580 -23.47 -6.20 18.41
N GLU A 581 -23.60 -7.29 19.16
CA GLU A 581 -23.00 -7.42 20.49
C GLU A 581 -21.47 -7.58 20.40
N VAL A 582 -20.98 -8.42 19.48
CA VAL A 582 -19.55 -8.55 19.19
C VAL A 582 -18.94 -7.22 18.77
N LEU A 583 -19.58 -6.49 17.85
CA LEU A 583 -19.11 -5.17 17.41
C LEU A 583 -18.99 -4.18 18.58
N LYS A 584 -19.88 -4.24 19.57
CA LYS A 584 -19.77 -3.41 20.78
C LYS A 584 -18.60 -3.82 21.67
N ILE A 585 -18.21 -5.09 21.68
CA ILE A 585 -17.05 -5.59 22.43
C ILE A 585 -15.76 -5.15 21.74
N VAL A 586 -15.70 -5.31 20.41
CA VAL A 586 -14.50 -5.07 19.60
C VAL A 586 -14.23 -3.56 19.42
N VAL A 587 -15.26 -2.75 19.17
CA VAL A 587 -15.14 -1.30 18.90
C VAL A 587 -15.06 -0.45 20.18
N LYS A 588 -15.20 -1.06 21.37
CA LYS A 588 -15.05 -0.33 22.63
C LYS A 588 -13.60 0.15 22.76
N LYS A 589 -13.37 1.42 22.44
CA LYS A 589 -12.09 2.09 22.69
C LYS A 589 -11.83 2.07 24.19
N ASP A 590 -10.68 1.52 24.58
CA ASP A 590 -10.13 1.66 25.94
C ASP A 590 -9.84 3.13 26.26
#